data_AF-A0A7J2HGQ5-F1
#
_entry.id   AF-A0A7J2HGQ5-F1
#
_cell.length_a   1.000
_cell.length_b   1.000
_cell.length_c   1.000
_cell.angle_alpha   90.00
_cell.angle_beta   90.00
_cell.angle_gamma   90.00
#
_symmetry.space_group_name_H-M   'P 1'
#
loop_
_entity.id
_entity.type
_entity.pdbx_description
1 polymer ?
#
loop_
_entity_poly.entity_id
_entity_poly.type
_entity_poly.pdbx_seq_one_letter_code
_entity_poly.pdbx_strand_id
1 'polypeptide(L)'
;FGLAWRGVAIISLHRLFPEFYGQPPDRKLLTERAVKEAVHEVGHLHGLTHCSDRRCVMAFSNSILDTDYKSYKLCKKCLAKLRL
;
A
#
# COMPACT_ATOMS: atom_id res chain seq x y z
N PHE A 1 3.22 3.99 5.62
CA PHE A 1 2.34 2.83 5.90
C PHE A 1 1.68 3.13 7.24
N GLY A 2 0.57 3.84 7.37
CA GLY A 2 -0.73 3.56 6.78
C GLY A 2 -1.69 3.16 7.91
N LEU A 3 -2.85 3.79 8.03
CA LEU A 3 -3.94 3.30 8.89
C LEU A 3 -5.29 3.74 8.30
N ALA A 4 -6.22 2.80 8.24
CA ALA A 4 -7.62 3.04 7.95
C ALA A 4 -8.49 2.66 9.14
N TRP A 5 -9.36 3.58 9.56
CA TRP A 5 -10.31 3.36 10.65
C TRP A 5 -11.54 4.22 10.46
N ARG A 6 -12.73 3.61 10.57
CA ARG A 6 -14.05 4.28 10.52
C ARG A 6 -14.19 5.30 9.38
N GLY A 7 -13.94 4.87 8.14
CA GLY A 7 -14.15 5.70 6.95
C GLY A 7 -13.07 6.76 6.70
N VAL A 8 -12.01 6.79 7.52
CA VAL A 8 -10.86 7.69 7.34
C VAL A 8 -9.59 6.87 7.16
N ALA A 9 -8.75 7.29 6.23
CA ALA A 9 -7.44 6.72 5.96
C ALA A 9 -6.35 7.78 6.07
N ILE A 10 -5.19 7.41 6.61
CA ILE A 10 -3.98 8.23 6.64
C ILE A 10 -2.79 7.40 6.16
N ILE A 11 -1.89 8.01 5.40
CA ILE A 11 -0.59 7.44 5.09
C ILE A 11 0.52 8.36 5.58
N SER A 12 1.58 7.78 6.13
CA SER A 12 2.84 8.48 6.41
C SER A 12 3.87 8.16 5.34
N LEU A 13 4.47 9.20 4.76
CA LEU A 13 5.56 9.10 3.79
C LEU A 13 6.93 8.89 4.45
N HIS A 14 7.06 9.12 5.76
CA HIS A 14 8.36 9.18 6.44
C HIS A 14 9.23 7.94 6.17
N ARG A 15 8.64 6.74 6.24
CA ARG A 15 9.31 5.47 5.94
C ARG A 15 9.16 5.01 4.49
N LEU A 16 8.63 5.83 3.59
CA LEU A 16 8.56 5.57 2.15
C LEU A 16 9.75 6.17 1.39
N PHE A 17 10.37 7.21 1.96
CA PHE A 17 11.58 7.82 1.43
C PHE A 17 12.71 6.78 1.35
N PRO A 18 13.32 6.55 0.17
CA PRO A 18 14.56 5.78 0.05
C PRO A 18 15.64 6.24 1.03
N GLU A 19 15.71 7.54 1.29
CA GLU A 19 16.66 8.19 2.20
C GLU A 19 16.52 7.69 3.64
N PHE A 20 15.32 7.29 4.08
CA PHE A 20 15.10 6.67 5.40
C PHE A 20 15.92 5.38 5.56
N TYR A 21 16.22 4.71 4.45
CA TYR A 21 17.00 3.47 4.39
C TYR A 21 18.44 3.68 3.88
N GLY A 22 18.93 4.92 3.86
CA GLY A 22 20.28 5.24 3.40
C GLY A 22 20.48 5.15 1.89
N GLN A 23 19.41 5.12 1.10
CA GLN A 23 19.48 5.14 -0.36
C GLN A 23 19.44 6.58 -0.91
N PRO A 24 19.96 6.83 -2.11
CA PRO A 24 19.83 8.13 -2.76
C PRO A 24 18.35 8.51 -2.97
N PRO A 25 18.04 9.82 -3.01
CA PRO A 25 16.69 10.29 -3.32
C PRO A 25 16.17 9.73 -4.64
N ASP A 26 14.98 9.13 -4.61
CA ASP A 26 14.28 8.66 -5.80
C ASP A 26 12.79 9.01 -5.69
N ARG A 27 12.41 10.09 -6.39
CA ARG A 27 11.02 10.57 -6.42
C ARG A 27 10.08 9.59 -7.11
N LYS A 28 10.55 8.79 -8.08
CA LYS A 28 9.70 7.80 -8.77
C LYS A 28 9.37 6.66 -7.81
N LEU A 29 10.38 6.14 -7.12
CA LEU A 29 10.20 5.09 -6.11
C LEU A 29 9.34 5.55 -4.94
N LEU A 30 9.57 6.77 -4.43
CA LEU A 30 8.71 7.37 -3.40
C LEU A 30 7.25 7.45 -3.86
N THR A 31 7.01 7.91 -5.09
CA THR A 31 5.65 8.04 -5.65
C THR A 31 4.99 6.67 -5.78
N GLU A 32 5.72 5.67 -6.29
CA GLU A 32 5.21 4.31 -6.40
C GLU A 32 4.81 3.74 -5.03
N ARG A 33 5.67 3.89 -4.02
CA ARG A 33 5.41 3.46 -2.65
C ARG A 33 4.21 4.17 -2.05
N ALA A 34 4.10 5.49 -2.24
CA ALA A 34 2.97 6.29 -1.78
C ALA A 34 1.64 5.85 -2.42
N VAL A 35 1.65 5.57 -3.74
CA VAL A 35 0.46 5.07 -4.45
C VAL A 35 0.05 3.70 -3.91
N LYS A 36 0.99 2.77 -3.72
CA LYS A 36 0.68 1.44 -3.17
C LYS A 36 0.02 1.54 -1.80
N GLU A 37 0.53 2.40 -0.92
CA GLU A 37 -0.03 2.57 0.42
C GLU A 37 -1.36 3.33 0.41
N ALA A 38 -1.49 4.37 -0.42
CA ALA A 38 -2.76 5.08 -0.57
C ALA A 38 -3.87 4.13 -1.06
N VAL A 39 -3.59 3.32 -2.08
CA VAL A 39 -4.55 2.34 -2.60
C VAL A 39 -4.85 1.25 -1.57
N HIS A 40 -3.87 0.82 -0.76
CA HIS A 40 -4.07 -0.14 0.32
C HIS A 40 -5.08 0.39 1.36
N GLU A 41 -4.85 1.60 1.87
CA GLU A 41 -5.72 2.19 2.89
C GLU A 41 -7.10 2.54 2.34
N VAL A 42 -7.20 3.03 1.09
CA VAL A 42 -8.50 3.22 0.41
C VAL A 42 -9.22 1.88 0.26
N GLY A 43 -8.51 0.80 -0.06
CA GLY A 43 -9.08 -0.54 -0.09
C GLY A 43 -9.72 -0.94 1.24
N HIS A 44 -9.10 -0.61 2.37
CA HIS A 44 -9.70 -0.80 3.69
C HIS A 44 -10.97 0.04 3.90
N LEU A 45 -11.04 1.27 3.39
CA LEU A 45 -12.27 2.08 3.43
C LEU A 45 -13.44 1.43 2.67
N HIS A 46 -13.13 0.67 1.61
CA HIS A 46 -14.11 -0.12 0.86
C HIS A 46 -14.34 -1.53 1.44
N GLY A 47 -13.86 -1.81 2.66
CA GLY A 47 -14.11 -3.07 3.37
C GLY A 47 -13.23 -4.23 2.93
N LEU A 48 -12.17 -4.00 2.16
CA LEU A 48 -11.19 -5.04 1.85
C LEU A 48 -10.32 -5.30 3.07
N THR A 49 -10.02 -6.56 3.35
CA THR A 49 -9.07 -6.99 4.37
C THR A 49 -7.74 -7.38 3.73
N HIS A 50 -6.72 -7.64 4.56
CA HIS A 50 -5.43 -8.11 4.06
C HIS A 50 -5.56 -9.34 3.16
N CYS A 51 -4.80 -9.35 2.08
CA CYS A 51 -4.76 -10.42 1.10
C CYS A 51 -3.52 -11.30 1.29
N SER A 52 -3.67 -12.61 1.14
CA SER A 52 -2.53 -13.55 1.16
C SER A 52 -1.72 -13.57 -0.14
N ASP A 53 -2.27 -13.03 -1.23
CA ASP A 53 -1.51 -12.81 -2.47
C ASP A 53 -0.54 -11.64 -2.28
N ARG A 54 0.75 -11.96 -2.13
CA ARG A 54 1.82 -10.98 -1.89
C ARG A 54 2.01 -9.97 -3.03
N ARG A 55 1.45 -10.21 -4.22
CA ARG A 55 1.47 -9.25 -5.34
C ARG A 55 0.26 -8.33 -5.36
N CYS A 56 -0.78 -8.61 -4.58
CA CYS A 56 -1.94 -7.73 -4.43
C CYS A 56 -1.58 -6.50 -3.60
N VAL A 57 -2.13 -5.33 -3.96
CA VAL A 57 -1.97 -4.10 -3.16
C VAL A 57 -2.49 -4.24 -1.73
N MET A 58 -3.48 -5.12 -1.50
CA MET A 58 -4.00 -5.44 -0.15
C MET A 58 -3.12 -6.42 0.63
N ALA A 59 -1.96 -6.84 0.11
CA ALA A 59 -1.00 -7.60 0.91
C ALA A 59 -0.46 -6.73 2.05
N PHE A 60 -0.42 -7.28 3.26
CA PHE A 60 0.16 -6.61 4.40
C PHE A 60 1.67 -6.43 4.21
N SER A 61 2.18 -5.24 4.53
CA SER A 61 3.60 -4.91 4.39
C SER A 61 4.24 -4.73 5.76
N ASN A 62 5.08 -5.69 6.17
CA ASN A 62 5.87 -5.58 7.40
C ASN A 62 7.11 -4.69 7.21
N SER A 63 7.58 -4.58 5.97
CA SER A 63 8.79 -3.86 5.60
C SER A 63 8.61 -3.06 4.32
N ILE A 64 9.58 -2.18 4.03
CA ILE A 64 9.65 -1.48 2.74
C ILE A 64 9.77 -2.46 1.57
N LEU A 65 10.49 -3.56 1.76
CA LEU A 65 10.69 -4.59 0.73
C LEU A 65 9.38 -5.26 0.36
N ASP A 66 8.45 -5.44 1.32
CA ASP A 66 7.11 -5.95 1.02
C ASP A 66 6.30 -4.96 0.18
N THR A 67 6.44 -3.65 0.44
CA THR A 67 5.79 -2.60 -0.34
C THR A 67 6.37 -2.53 -1.75
N ASP A 68 7.69 -2.67 -1.88
CA ASP A 68 8.35 -2.70 -3.19
C ASP A 68 7.95 -3.94 -3.98
N TYR A 69 7.78 -5.09 -3.29
CA TYR A 69 7.37 -6.34 -3.91
C TYR A 69 5.91 -6.37 -4.40
N LYS A 70 4.97 -5.78 -3.66
CA LYS A 70 3.55 -5.81 -4.06
C LYS A 70 3.27 -4.88 -5.25
N SER A 71 2.22 -5.17 -6.01
CA SER A 71 1.70 -4.27 -7.06
C SER A 71 0.86 -3.16 -6.43
N TYR A 72 0.64 -2.07 -7.17
CA TYR A 72 -0.42 -1.10 -6.86
C TYR A 72 -1.82 -1.61 -7.24
N LYS A 73 -1.91 -2.75 -7.94
CA LYS A 73 -3.17 -3.32 -8.43
C LYS A 73 -3.80 -4.29 -7.42
N LEU A 74 -5.13 -4.31 -7.39
CA LEU A 74 -5.89 -5.38 -6.76
C LEU A 74 -5.77 -6.68 -7.56
N CYS A 75 -5.67 -7.82 -6.86
CA CYS A 75 -5.82 -9.13 -7.50
C CYS A 75 -7.29 -9.37 -7.87
N LYS A 76 -7.56 -10.38 -8.72
CA LYS A 76 -8.93 -10.72 -9.17
C LYS A 76 -9.90 -10.93 -7.99
N LYS A 77 -9.44 -11.56 -6.91
CA LYS A 77 -10.27 -11.83 -5.71
C LYS A 77 -10.65 -10.57 -4.95
N CYS A 78 -9.72 -9.62 -4.79
CA CYS A 78 -10.01 -8.35 -4.11
C CYS A 78 -10.86 -7.44 -4.99
N LEU A 79 -10.61 -7.42 -6.31
CA LEU A 79 -11.43 -6.66 -7.25
C LEU A 79 -12.90 -7.12 -7.25
N ALA A 80 -13.15 -8.43 -7.20
CA ALA A 80 -14.51 -8.97 -7.10
C ALA A 80 -15.22 -8.65 -5.78
N LYS A 81 -14.49 -8.29 -4.72
CA LYS A 81 -15.04 -7.88 -3.41
C LYS A 81 -15.22 -6.36 -3.29
N LEU A 82 -14.66 -5.59 -4.21
CA LEU A 82 -14.69 -4.14 -4.14
C LEU A 82 -16.14 -3.67 -4.30
N ARG A 83 -16.62 -2.92 -3.30
CA ARG A 83 -17.95 -2.30 -3.31
C ARG A 83 -17.76 -0.84 -3.69
N LEU A 84 -18.24 -0.47 -4.87
CA LEU A 84 -18.32 0.92 -5.35
C LEU A 84 -19.69 1.50 -5.00
#